data_AF-A0A602MV31-F1
#
_entry.id   AF-A0A602MV31-F1
#
_cell.length_a   1.000
_cell.length_b   1.000
_cell.length_c   1.000
_cell.angle_alpha   90.00
_cell.angle_beta   90.00
_cell.angle_gamma   90.00
#
_symmetry.space_group_name_H-M   'P 1'
#
loop_
_entity.id
_entity.type
_entity.pdbx_description
1 polymer ?
#
loop_
_entity_poly.entity_id
_entity_poly.type
_entity_poly.pdbx_seq_one_letter_code
_entity_poly.pdbx_strand_id
1 'polypeptide(L)' 'MNNRNTFKEETLLARKHLAQLESLARKLDTLNHQWEEIVGKENPGYAELHPMLDKLKRNIHHSIGGWQRNRCEK' A
#
# COMPACT_ATOMS: atom_id res chain seq x y z
N MET A 1 -22.39 18.86 -21.90
CA MET A 1 -21.06 18.87 -21.24
C MET A 1 -21.28 18.88 -19.73
N ASN A 2 -21.02 17.74 -19.05
CA ASN A 2 -21.18 17.60 -17.59
C ASN A 2 -19.89 17.08 -16.92
N ASN A 3 -18.73 17.31 -17.55
CA ASN A 3 -17.44 16.68 -17.20
C ASN A 3 -16.76 17.30 -15.97
N ARG A 4 -17.23 18.47 -15.52
CA ARG A 4 -16.61 19.21 -14.41
C ARG A 4 -16.96 18.62 -13.05
N ASN A 5 -18.11 17.94 -12.94
CA ASN A 5 -18.56 17.31 -11.71
C ASN A 5 -17.96 15.91 -11.52
N THR A 6 -17.89 15.12 -12.61
CA THR A 6 -17.26 13.79 -12.60
C THR A 6 -15.78 13.82 -12.26
N PHE A 7 -15.00 14.74 -12.81
CA PHE A 7 -13.57 14.84 -12.48
C PHE A 7 -13.32 15.11 -10.98
N LYS A 8 -14.17 15.92 -10.35
CA LYS A 8 -14.08 16.23 -8.91
C LYS A 8 -14.43 15.01 -8.06
N GLU A 9 -15.45 14.26 -8.46
CA GLU A 9 -15.86 13.01 -7.80
C GLU A 9 -14.80 11.92 -7.94
N GLU A 10 -14.24 11.73 -9.13
CA GLU A 10 -13.12 10.80 -9.38
C GLU A 10 -11.89 11.16 -8.54
N THR A 11 -11.58 12.46 -8.42
CA THR A 11 -10.48 12.94 -7.58
C THR A 11 -10.72 12.65 -6.09
N LEU A 12 -11.97 12.82 -5.62
CA LEU A 12 -12.34 12.52 -4.23
C LEU A 12 -12.29 11.01 -3.95
N LEU A 13 -12.77 10.19 -4.88
CA LEU A 13 -12.72 8.74 -4.79
C LEU A 13 -11.27 8.24 -4.74
N ALA A 14 -10.41 8.73 -5.63
CA ALA A 14 -9.02 8.34 -5.68
C ALA A 14 -8.25 8.76 -4.41
N ARG A 15 -8.58 9.92 -3.81
CA ARG A 15 -8.05 10.32 -2.49
C ARG A 15 -8.48 9.38 -1.36
N LYS A 16 -9.73 8.90 -1.36
CA LYS A 16 -10.21 7.90 -0.39
C LYS A 16 -9.44 6.59 -0.55
N HIS A 17 -9.25 6.13 -1.79
CA HIS A 17 -8.50 4.91 -2.09
C HIS A 17 -7.04 5.03 -1.64
N LEU A 18 -6.41 6.20 -1.83
CA LEU A 18 -5.06 6.46 -1.33
C LEU A 18 -4.98 6.31 0.20
N ALA A 19 -5.91 6.93 0.93
CA ALA A 19 -5.93 6.85 2.39
C ALA A 19 -6.15 5.40 2.89
N GLN A 20 -6.93 4.61 2.16
CA GLN A 20 -7.10 3.18 2.44
C GLN A 20 -5.80 2.40 2.20
N LEU A 21 -5.09 2.66 1.11
CA LEU A 21 -3.80 2.03 0.81
C LEU A 21 -2.72 2.39 1.85
N GLU A 22 -2.65 3.65 2.27
CA GLU A 22 -1.74 4.08 3.34
C GLU A 22 -2.05 3.39 4.67
N SER A 23 -3.34 3.25 5.00
CA SER A 23 -3.79 2.51 6.19
C SER A 23 -3.39 1.04 6.13
N LEU A 24 -3.56 0.41 4.95
CA LEU A 24 -3.17 -0.98 4.74
C LEU A 24 -1.65 -1.18 4.85
N ALA A 25 -0.86 -0.25 4.30
CA ALA A 25 0.59 -0.27 4.40
C ALA A 25 1.05 -0.26 5.87
N ARG A 26 0.49 0.65 6.69
CA ARG A 26 0.80 0.71 8.12
C ARG A 26 0.43 -0.58 8.86
N LYS A 27 -0.72 -1.18 8.55
CA LYS A 27 -1.14 -2.46 9.17
C LYS A 27 -0.20 -3.61 8.78
N LEU A 28 0.25 -3.66 7.53
CA LEU A 28 1.22 -4.65 7.07
C LEU A 28 2.57 -4.48 7.77
N ASP A 29 3.02 -3.24 7.97
CA ASP A 29 4.25 -2.98 8.73
C ASP A 29 4.14 -3.48 10.17
N THR A 30 3.01 -3.21 10.84
CA THR A 30 2.75 -3.74 12.18
C THR A 30 2.73 -5.26 12.21
N LEU A 31 2.03 -5.91 11.27
CA LEU A 31 1.98 -7.37 11.21
C LEU A 31 3.34 -7.98 10.93
N ASN A 32 4.13 -7.39 10.05
CA ASN A 32 5.48 -7.86 9.76
C ASN A 32 6.37 -7.75 11.01
N HIS A 33 6.29 -6.64 11.74
CA HIS A 33 7.03 -6.46 12.98
C HIS A 33 6.62 -7.48 14.05
N GLN A 34 5.31 -7.67 14.25
CA GLN A 34 4.79 -8.67 15.19
C GLN A 34 5.18 -10.10 14.79
N TRP A 35 5.21 -10.40 13.49
CA TRP A 35 5.67 -11.69 12.99
C TRP A 35 7.15 -11.90 13.31
N GLU A 36 8.02 -10.93 13.07
CA GLU A 36 9.44 -11.00 13.46
C GLU A 36 9.60 -11.22 14.97
N GLU A 37 8.82 -10.53 15.81
CA GLU A 37 8.90 -10.61 17.27
C GLU A 37 8.37 -11.94 17.85
N ILE A 38 7.25 -12.45 17.33
CA ILE A 38 6.57 -13.64 17.86
C ILE A 38 7.16 -14.93 17.29
N VAL A 39 7.46 -14.92 15.99
CA VAL A 39 7.81 -16.11 15.23
C VAL A 39 9.32 -16.22 15.04
N GLY A 40 9.99 -15.08 14.79
CA GLY A 40 11.43 -15.02 14.59
C GLY A 40 11.92 -15.76 13.33
N LYS A 41 13.20 -15.55 12.98
CA LYS A 41 13.85 -16.14 11.81
C LYS A 41 14.03 -17.66 11.89
N GLU A 42 13.85 -18.25 13.07
CA GLU A 42 14.03 -19.68 13.31
C GLU A 42 12.78 -20.51 12.98
N ASN A 43 11.64 -19.85 12.74
CA ASN A 43 10.45 -20.56 12.31
C ASN A 43 10.57 -21.00 10.83
N PRO A 44 10.36 -22.28 10.50
CA PRO A 44 10.52 -22.78 9.14
C PRO A 44 9.56 -22.12 8.13
N GLY A 45 8.39 -21.64 8.55
CA GLY A 45 7.44 -20.90 7.70
C GLY A 45 7.82 -19.44 7.44
N TYR A 46 8.81 -18.90 8.17
CA TYR A 46 9.30 -17.54 7.98
C TYR A 46 9.91 -17.33 6.59
N ALA A 47 10.72 -18.30 6.14
CA ALA A 47 11.40 -18.22 4.84
C ALA A 47 10.43 -18.23 3.65
N GLU A 48 9.24 -18.83 3.80
CA GLU A 48 8.20 -18.84 2.76
C GLU A 48 7.34 -17.57 2.79
N LEU A 49 6.92 -17.12 3.97
CA LEU A 49 5.97 -16.02 4.12
C LEU A 49 6.60 -14.63 4.02
N HIS A 50 7.82 -14.46 4.54
CA HIS A 50 8.52 -13.17 4.54
C HIS A 50 8.73 -12.60 3.10
N PRO A 51 9.19 -13.38 2.10
CA PRO A 51 9.32 -12.88 0.73
C PRO A 51 7.98 -12.44 0.11
N MET A 52 6.88 -13.11 0.45
CA MET A 52 5.54 -12.75 -0.03
C MET A 52 5.08 -11.41 0.56
N LEU A 53 5.30 -11.21 1.87
CA LEU A 53 5.03 -9.95 2.57
C LEU A 53 5.87 -8.81 2.01
N ASP A 54 7.17 -9.03 1.81
CA ASP A 54 8.08 -8.02 1.26
C ASP A 54 7.71 -7.63 -0.18
N LYS A 55 7.31 -8.61 -1.01
CA LYS A 55 6.76 -8.35 -2.36
C LYS A 55 5.47 -7.52 -2.30
N LEU A 56 4.55 -7.84 -1.38
CA LEU A 56 3.31 -7.08 -1.22
C LEU A 56 3.60 -5.63 -0.79
N LYS A 57 4.50 -5.43 0.17
CA LYS A 57 4.92 -4.11 0.62
C LYS A 57 5.52 -3.28 -0.52
N ARG A 58 6.42 -3.86 -1.31
CA ARG A 58 6.99 -3.19 -2.50
C ARG A 58 5.92 -2.80 -3.52
N ASN A 59 4.95 -3.67 -3.80
CA ASN A 59 3.87 -3.37 -4.74
C ASN A 59 2.98 -2.21 -4.26
N ILE A 60 2.70 -2.15 -2.95
CA ILE A 60 1.92 -1.06 -2.35
C ILE A 60 2.70 0.26 -2.44
N HIS A 61 3.97 0.27 -2.06
CA HIS A 61 4.81 1.47 -2.18
C HIS A 61 4.95 1.94 -3.64
N HIS A 62 5.10 1.01 -4.59
CA HIS A 62 5.15 1.33 -6.01
C HIS A 62 3.83 1.94 -6.49
N SER A 63 2.69 1.40 -6.06
CA SER A 63 1.36 1.92 -6.39
C SER A 63 1.15 3.33 -5.84
N ILE A 64 1.57 3.58 -4.60
CA ILE A 64 1.51 4.92 -3.98
C ILE A 64 2.46 5.90 -4.69
N GLY A 65 3.71 5.51 -4.92
CA GLY A 65 4.74 6.36 -5.55
C GLY A 65 4.44 6.67 -7.01
N GLY A 66 3.93 5.71 -7.78
CA GLY A 66 3.44 5.92 -9.15
C GLY A 66 2.28 6.91 -9.19
N TRP A 67 1.39 6.85 -8.19
CA TRP A 67 0.28 7.79 -8.08
C TRP A 67 0.73 9.21 -7.69
N GLN A 68 1.80 9.36 -6.91
CA GLN A 68 2.41 10.66 -6.60
C GLN A 68 3.14 11.28 -7.79
N ARG A 69 3.87 10.50 -8.61
CA ARG A 69 4.51 11.03 -9.83
C ARG A 69 3.50 11.58 -10.83
N ASN A 70 2.36 10.89 -11.01
CA ASN A 70 1.27 11.36 -11.86
C ASN A 70 0.62 12.68 -11.39
N ARG A 71 0.87 13.14 -10.15
CA ARG A 71 0.43 14.46 -9.67
C ARG A 71 1.42 15.59 -9.99
N CYS A 72 2.69 15.28 -10.22
CA CYS A 72 3.74 16.29 -10.45
C CYS A 72 3.92 16.65 -11.94
N GLU A 73 3.37 15.87 -12.87
CA GLU A 73 3.45 16.11 -14.33
C GLU A 73 2.25 16.87 -14.91
N LYS A 74 1.64 17.79 -14.14
CA LYS A 74 0.57 18.68 -14.63
C LYS A 74 0.84 20.14 -14.33
#